data_AF-A0A7X8XPA0-F1
#
_entry.id   AF-A0A7X8XPA0-F1
#
_cell.length_a   1.000
_cell.length_b   1.000
_cell.length_c   1.000
_cell.angle_alpha   90.00
_cell.angle_beta   90.00
_cell.angle_gamma   90.00
#
_symmetry.space_group_name_H-M   'P 1'
#
loop_
_entity.id
_entity.type
_entity.pdbx_description
1 polymer ?
#
loop_
_entity_poly.entity_id
_entity_poly.type
_entity_poly.pdbx_seq_one_letter_code
_entity_poly.pdbx_strand_id
1 'polypeptide(L)'
;MNPRGTLFMLVLLAGLGAFWYFHDVQGAKVREEAKEKEERLFPGLESGNLQSLRLVDSKDPDGPALLIEKVGRHWLIRGERDLLASQDDLSSLTDQLANLRRVSLISEAPAEQDLAQYGLDKPRRRLELGTSKGTHTLLLGDRTPDDRSYYVRSSQTGPVLEVDSVFMTILEKPIQDLREKSPLPLEPSTVERLVIQPEQGPEIVLVKEPSKETGGETSALGTSERWRLEAPIQAQADPRKVSEFLWSWKSLVAGRFLGPSEKTDFSKPVMTLKAWNPGDSAPLKLELGPRVQVKPGLAYVRRSDPQEVLVVDLVDREEQLLGHTAEDFVDRHLLDFAEDQVDRIEATLGQEKLLVRRIRDGWEVREPADVVKDENTRNSAVSDLLFDALDLQWTSQVADGTSDALVAPRATMRFLDKTGEVLGTLLIGSPRAEGGVWAANQSSGPVFVLEKDPLEKMRADLARLKGSSPAASASPVGPPLEP
;
A
#
# COMPACT_ATOMS: atom_id res chain seq x y z
N MET A 1 54.53 13.94 23.33
CA MET A 1 53.12 13.87 23.81
C MET A 1 52.98 12.67 24.72
N ASN A 2 52.35 12.83 25.89
CA ASN A 2 52.17 11.74 26.85
C ASN A 2 50.92 10.92 26.44
N PRO A 3 51.05 9.68 25.95
CA PRO A 3 49.93 8.94 25.33
C PRO A 3 48.75 8.72 26.29
N ARG A 4 49.03 8.60 27.59
CA ARG A 4 48.01 8.48 28.64
C ARG A 4 47.22 9.78 28.87
N GLY A 5 47.89 10.93 28.77
CA GLY A 5 47.22 12.23 28.87
C GLY A 5 46.35 12.53 27.65
N THR A 6 46.81 12.13 26.46
CA THR A 6 46.04 12.25 25.22
C THR A 6 44.79 11.36 25.23
N LEU A 7 44.90 10.12 25.73
CA LEU A 7 43.74 9.22 25.88
C LEU A 7 42.72 9.77 26.89
N PHE A 8 43.18 10.29 28.03
CA PHE A 8 42.30 10.90 29.03
C PHE A 8 41.55 12.11 28.45
N MET A 9 42.24 12.98 27.70
CA MET A 9 41.58 14.10 27.03
C MET A 9 40.57 13.65 25.97
N LEU A 10 40.86 12.62 25.18
CA LEU A 10 39.90 12.09 24.20
C LEU A 10 38.63 11.54 24.86
N VAL A 11 38.76 10.82 25.98
CA VAL A 11 37.60 10.32 26.75
C VAL A 11 36.80 11.46 27.36
N LEU A 12 37.47 12.48 27.92
CA LEU A 12 36.81 13.67 28.46
C LEU A 12 36.04 14.41 27.36
N LEU A 13 36.64 14.57 26.18
CA LEU A 13 36.05 15.27 25.04
C LEU A 13 34.86 14.49 24.46
N ALA A 14 34.94 13.16 24.40
CA ALA A 14 33.80 12.31 24.04
C ALA A 14 32.66 12.40 25.08
N GLY A 15 32.97 12.44 26.38
CA GLY A 15 31.98 12.60 27.45
C GLY A 15 31.28 13.96 27.42
N LEU A 16 32.02 15.04 27.17
CA LEU A 16 31.48 16.39 26.95
C LEU A 16 30.62 16.46 25.69
N GLY A 17 31.06 15.83 24.60
CA GLY A 17 30.29 15.73 23.36
C GLY A 17 28.97 14.99 23.54
N ALA A 18 28.99 13.86 24.26
CA ALA A 18 27.78 13.13 24.60
C ALA A 18 26.84 13.94 25.50
N PHE A 19 27.36 14.61 26.54
CA PHE A 19 26.56 15.47 27.41
C PHE A 19 25.91 16.63 26.65
N TRP A 20 26.67 17.33 25.80
CA TRP A 20 26.13 18.42 24.98
C TRP A 20 25.06 17.91 23.99
N TYR A 21 25.29 16.78 23.34
CA TYR A 21 24.31 16.18 22.43
C TYR A 21 22.99 15.81 23.14
N PHE A 22 23.06 15.13 24.29
CA PHE A 22 21.85 14.72 25.03
C PHE A 22 21.13 15.91 25.69
N HIS A 23 21.86 16.88 26.26
CA HIS A 23 21.25 17.99 27.00
C HIS A 23 20.78 19.12 26.08
N ASP A 24 21.57 19.46 25.07
CA ASP A 24 21.32 20.61 24.20
C ASP A 24 20.53 20.20 22.95
N VAL A 25 20.99 19.19 22.20
CA VAL A 25 20.30 18.78 20.96
C VAL A 25 19.02 17.99 21.27
N GLN A 26 19.11 16.92 22.06
CA GLN A 26 17.94 16.10 22.39
C GLN A 26 17.05 16.79 23.44
N GLY A 27 17.65 17.50 24.40
CA GLY A 27 16.90 18.30 25.37
C GLY A 27 16.20 19.52 24.75
N ALA A 28 16.76 20.19 23.74
CA ALA A 28 16.03 21.25 23.04
C ALA A 28 14.82 20.70 22.30
N LYS A 29 14.95 19.57 21.59
CA LYS A 29 13.82 18.89 20.94
C LYS A 29 12.73 18.53 21.93
N VAL A 30 13.07 17.91 23.07
CA VAL A 30 12.09 17.55 24.10
C VAL A 30 11.40 18.79 24.70
N ARG A 31 12.13 19.89 24.91
CA ARG A 31 11.54 21.16 25.39
C ARG A 31 10.66 21.81 24.35
N GLU A 32 11.04 21.76 23.08
CA GLU A 32 10.26 22.26 21.95
C GLU A 32 8.97 21.45 21.80
N GLU A 33 9.05 20.12 21.76
CA GLU A 33 7.89 19.22 21.74
C GLU A 33 6.97 19.42 22.97
N ALA A 34 7.54 19.61 24.16
CA ALA A 34 6.77 19.91 25.36
C ALA A 34 6.05 21.26 25.27
N LYS A 35 6.73 22.29 24.77
CA LYS A 35 6.15 23.63 24.55
C LYS A 35 5.07 23.60 23.48
N GLU A 36 5.31 22.90 22.37
CA GLU A 36 4.31 22.68 21.32
C GLU A 36 3.09 21.93 21.84
N LYS A 37 3.27 20.97 22.76
CA LYS A 37 2.18 20.23 23.39
C LYS A 37 1.37 21.10 24.37
N GLU A 38 2.01 22.01 25.09
CA GLU A 38 1.34 22.99 25.95
C GLU A 38 0.58 24.08 25.17
N GLU A 39 1.02 24.40 23.95
CA GLU A 39 0.35 25.37 23.07
C GLU A 39 -0.91 24.80 22.38
N ARG A 40 -1.09 23.48 22.42
CA ARG A 40 -2.32 22.83 21.93
C ARG A 40 -3.52 23.20 22.79
N LEU A 41 -4.66 23.34 22.15
CA LEU A 41 -5.93 23.59 22.82
C LEU A 41 -6.34 22.42 23.73
N PHE A 42 -6.01 21.20 23.32
CA PHE A 42 -6.25 19.96 24.08
C PHE A 42 -4.96 19.16 24.27
N PRO A 43 -4.08 19.52 25.23
CA PRO A 43 -2.77 18.87 25.42
C PRO A 43 -2.81 17.36 25.72
N GLY A 44 -3.95 16.87 26.23
CA GLY A 44 -4.19 15.45 26.53
C GLY A 44 -4.89 14.67 25.42
N LEU A 45 -5.27 15.33 24.31
CA LEU A 45 -5.93 14.70 23.18
C LEU A 45 -4.88 14.23 22.16
N GLU A 46 -4.93 12.95 21.83
CA GLU A 46 -4.12 12.35 20.77
C GLU A 46 -5.07 11.79 19.73
N SER A 47 -4.72 11.95 18.45
CA SER A 47 -5.59 11.57 17.32
C SER A 47 -6.06 10.11 17.40
N GLY A 48 -5.14 9.18 17.72
CA GLY A 48 -5.45 7.75 17.85
C GLY A 48 -6.38 7.38 19.02
N ASN A 49 -6.55 8.27 20.00
CA ASN A 49 -7.35 8.02 21.21
C ASN A 49 -8.80 8.52 21.11
N LEU A 50 -9.17 9.19 20.01
CA LEU A 50 -10.53 9.64 19.82
C LEU A 50 -11.46 8.44 19.54
N GLN A 51 -12.58 8.38 20.25
CA GLN A 51 -13.57 7.31 20.18
C GLN A 51 -14.93 7.80 19.69
N SER A 52 -15.28 9.05 19.93
CA SER A 52 -16.51 9.65 19.43
C SER A 52 -16.36 11.14 19.17
N LEU A 53 -17.20 11.62 18.25
CA LEU A 53 -17.36 13.01 17.91
C LEU A 53 -18.85 13.34 17.87
N ARG A 54 -19.28 14.34 18.62
CA ARG A 54 -20.65 14.84 18.59
C ARG A 54 -20.65 16.33 18.26
N LEU A 55 -21.34 16.70 17.19
CA LEU A 55 -21.48 18.08 16.74
C LEU A 55 -22.95 18.51 16.85
N VAL A 56 -23.19 19.57 17.59
CA VAL A 56 -24.51 20.22 17.73
C VAL A 56 -24.41 21.60 17.09
N ASP A 57 -25.33 21.92 16.17
CA ASP A 57 -25.43 23.25 15.57
C ASP A 57 -26.44 24.09 16.36
N SER A 58 -26.09 25.31 16.74
CA SER A 58 -26.97 26.14 17.56
C SER A 58 -28.11 26.80 16.80
N LYS A 59 -28.10 26.75 15.46
CA LYS A 59 -29.29 27.10 14.68
C LYS A 59 -30.40 26.09 14.87
N ASP A 60 -30.07 24.87 15.31
CA ASP A 60 -31.02 23.80 15.61
C ASP A 60 -30.58 23.01 16.86
N PRO A 61 -30.65 23.61 18.07
CA PRO A 61 -30.16 22.98 19.31
C PRO A 61 -30.93 21.71 19.67
N ASP A 62 -32.20 21.65 19.28
CA ASP A 62 -33.11 20.51 19.47
C ASP A 62 -33.09 19.54 18.26
N GLY A 63 -32.32 19.87 17.22
CA GLY A 63 -32.12 19.06 16.03
C GLY A 63 -31.28 17.81 16.27
N PRO A 64 -31.24 16.89 15.29
CA PRO A 64 -30.40 15.71 15.38
C PRO A 64 -28.92 16.12 15.36
N ALA A 65 -28.23 15.90 16.48
CA ALA A 65 -26.79 16.07 16.55
C ALA A 65 -26.10 15.10 15.60
N LEU A 66 -25.06 15.56 14.90
CA LEU A 66 -24.18 14.66 14.16
C LEU A 66 -23.34 13.89 15.18
N LEU A 67 -23.59 12.59 15.29
CA LEU A 67 -22.83 11.69 16.16
C LEU A 67 -22.03 10.72 15.29
N ILE A 68 -20.72 10.68 15.50
CA ILE A 68 -19.81 9.75 14.82
C ILE A 68 -19.06 8.97 15.91
N GLU A 69 -19.08 7.64 15.82
CA GLU A 69 -18.47 6.76 16.81
C GLU A 69 -17.54 5.74 16.15
N LYS A 70 -16.41 5.46 16.81
CA LYS A 70 -15.46 4.46 16.37
C LYS A 70 -15.92 3.09 16.86
N VAL A 71 -16.22 2.18 15.93
CA VAL A 71 -16.62 0.81 16.20
C VAL A 71 -15.63 -0.13 15.53
N GLY A 72 -14.85 -0.85 16.34
CA GLY A 72 -13.72 -1.62 15.84
C GLY A 72 -12.69 -0.74 15.14
N ARG A 73 -12.53 -0.92 13.83
CA ARG A 73 -11.59 -0.15 12.99
C ARG A 73 -12.25 0.94 12.17
N HIS A 74 -13.57 1.03 12.22
CA HIS A 74 -14.35 1.92 11.36
C HIS A 74 -15.03 3.01 12.18
N TRP A 75 -15.33 4.11 11.50
CA TRP A 75 -16.12 5.20 12.05
C TRP A 75 -17.54 5.10 11.49
N LEU A 76 -18.54 5.18 12.36
CA LEU A 76 -19.94 5.13 11.98
C LEU A 76 -20.62 6.45 12.30
N ILE A 77 -21.31 7.01 11.31
CA ILE A 77 -22.27 8.11 11.52
C ILE A 77 -23.55 7.48 12.05
N ARG A 78 -23.94 7.83 13.28
CA ARG A 78 -25.11 7.29 13.96
C ARG A 78 -26.38 8.03 13.53
N GLY A 79 -27.48 7.31 13.41
CA GLY A 79 -28.78 7.86 13.03
C GLY A 79 -29.89 6.80 13.05
N GLU A 80 -30.96 7.01 12.27
CA GLU A 80 -31.99 5.97 12.08
C GLU A 80 -31.41 4.67 11.52
N ARG A 81 -30.35 4.80 10.72
CA ARG A 81 -29.48 3.72 10.28
C ARG A 81 -28.06 4.23 10.37
N ASP A 82 -27.17 3.37 10.87
CA ASP A 82 -25.75 3.69 10.91
C ASP A 82 -25.18 3.70 9.48
N LEU A 83 -24.34 4.70 9.19
CA LEU A 83 -23.67 4.87 7.90
C LEU A 83 -22.16 4.79 8.11
N LEU A 84 -21.42 4.22 7.17
CA LEU A 84 -19.97 4.22 7.27
C LEU A 84 -19.41 5.61 6.98
N ALA A 85 -18.59 6.13 7.89
CA ALA A 85 -17.92 7.40 7.73
C ALA A 85 -16.58 7.23 7.00
N SER A 86 -16.22 8.25 6.21
CA SER A 86 -14.95 8.36 5.50
C SER A 86 -13.78 8.28 6.47
N GLN A 87 -12.95 7.23 6.36
CA GLN A 87 -11.82 7.06 7.27
C GLN A 87 -10.79 8.19 7.10
N ASP A 88 -10.57 8.64 5.88
CA ASP A 88 -9.59 9.69 5.55
C ASP A 88 -10.01 11.05 6.12
N ASP A 89 -11.28 11.42 5.94
CA ASP A 89 -11.81 12.67 6.50
C ASP A 89 -11.77 12.63 8.04
N LEU A 90 -12.16 11.50 8.65
CA LEU A 90 -12.17 11.41 10.10
C LEU A 90 -10.76 11.38 10.67
N SER A 91 -9.80 10.68 10.04
CA SER A 91 -8.39 10.71 10.46
C SER A 91 -7.81 12.13 10.34
N SER A 92 -8.07 12.82 9.22
CA SER A 92 -7.60 14.19 9.05
C SER A 92 -8.22 15.13 10.10
N LEU A 93 -9.51 14.97 10.39
CA LEU A 93 -10.19 15.75 11.42
C LEU A 93 -9.63 15.46 12.81
N THR A 94 -9.40 14.19 13.18
CA THR A 94 -8.84 13.84 14.49
C THR A 94 -7.42 14.38 14.65
N ASP A 95 -6.61 14.34 13.58
CA ASP A 95 -5.27 14.91 13.57
C ASP A 95 -5.30 16.43 13.72
N GLN A 96 -6.18 17.12 12.98
CA GLN A 96 -6.33 18.57 13.07
C GLN A 96 -6.81 18.99 14.47
N LEU A 97 -7.76 18.28 15.07
CA LEU A 97 -8.26 18.58 16.42
C LEU A 97 -7.22 18.28 17.52
N ALA A 98 -6.48 17.18 17.40
CA ALA A 98 -5.42 16.81 18.36
C ALA A 98 -4.22 17.76 18.31
N ASN A 99 -3.98 18.41 17.17
CA ASN A 99 -2.91 19.39 16.98
C ASN A 99 -3.39 20.84 16.96
N LEU A 100 -4.69 21.08 17.21
CA LEU A 100 -5.30 22.41 17.21
C LEU A 100 -4.60 23.29 18.23
N ARG A 101 -4.01 24.41 17.78
CA ARG A 101 -3.27 25.35 18.65
C ARG A 101 -4.09 26.60 18.88
N ARG A 102 -3.91 27.24 20.04
CA ARG A 102 -4.40 28.61 20.24
C ARG A 102 -3.57 29.56 19.38
N VAL A 103 -4.24 30.37 18.58
CA VAL A 103 -3.63 31.48 17.82
C VAL A 103 -3.40 32.66 18.76
N SER A 104 -4.41 33.02 19.55
CA SER A 104 -4.34 34.13 20.49
C SER A 104 -5.25 33.93 21.70
N LEU A 105 -4.92 34.59 22.81
CA LEU A 105 -5.79 34.73 23.98
C LEU A 105 -6.52 36.07 23.86
N ILE A 106 -7.84 36.02 23.72
CA ILE A 106 -8.67 37.22 23.54
C ILE A 106 -9.15 37.76 24.89
N SER A 107 -9.59 36.87 25.79
CA SER A 107 -10.01 37.23 27.14
C SER A 107 -9.79 36.06 28.10
N GLU A 108 -9.06 36.31 29.18
CA GLU A 108 -8.72 35.27 30.18
C GLU A 108 -9.94 34.90 31.05
N ALA A 109 -10.73 35.90 31.44
CA ALA A 109 -11.92 35.74 32.27
C ALA A 109 -13.04 36.68 31.77
N PRO A 110 -13.70 36.33 30.65
CA PRO A 110 -14.77 37.16 30.07
C PRO A 110 -15.97 37.24 31.03
N ALA A 111 -16.58 38.42 31.15
CA ALA A 111 -17.91 38.51 31.76
C ALA A 111 -18.95 37.89 30.82
N GLU A 112 -20.03 37.30 31.34
CA GLU A 112 -21.04 36.63 30.51
C GLU A 112 -21.66 37.54 29.43
N GLN A 113 -21.86 38.82 29.78
CA GLN A 113 -22.38 39.83 28.86
C GLN A 113 -21.45 40.13 27.67
N ASP A 114 -20.14 39.88 27.82
CA ASP A 114 -19.14 40.13 26.79
C ASP A 114 -19.04 38.97 25.79
N LEU A 115 -19.63 37.81 26.09
CA LEU A 115 -19.57 36.63 25.23
C LEU A 115 -20.35 36.82 23.92
N ALA A 116 -21.37 37.68 23.93
CA ALA A 116 -22.19 37.96 22.77
C ALA A 116 -21.40 38.59 21.61
N GLN A 117 -20.35 39.39 21.91
CA GLN A 117 -19.52 40.02 20.89
C GLN A 117 -18.63 39.01 20.13
N TYR A 118 -18.49 37.79 20.67
CA TYR A 118 -17.71 36.70 20.09
C TYR A 118 -18.61 35.57 19.58
N GLY A 119 -19.94 35.70 19.66
CA GLY A 119 -20.89 34.64 19.34
C GLY A 119 -20.81 33.43 20.28
N LEU A 120 -20.32 33.62 21.51
CA LEU A 120 -20.09 32.55 22.50
C LEU A 120 -21.14 32.50 23.62
N ASP A 121 -22.06 33.47 23.66
CA ASP A 121 -23.27 33.41 24.48
C ASP A 121 -24.23 32.33 23.94
N LYS A 122 -24.29 32.21 22.60
CA LYS A 122 -24.96 31.15 21.85
C LYS A 122 -23.99 30.60 20.80
N PRO A 123 -23.07 29.70 21.22
CA PRO A 123 -22.02 29.16 20.34
C PRO A 123 -22.61 28.63 19.04
N ARG A 124 -22.12 29.03 17.87
CA ARG A 124 -22.54 28.53 16.56
C ARG A 124 -22.56 27.01 16.49
N ARG A 125 -21.55 26.38 17.06
CA ARG A 125 -21.48 24.92 17.17
C ARG A 125 -20.88 24.50 18.49
N ARG A 126 -21.28 23.34 18.96
CA ARG A 126 -20.69 22.65 20.11
C ARG A 126 -20.16 21.31 19.64
N LEU A 127 -18.85 21.11 19.79
CA LEU A 127 -18.15 19.89 19.46
C LEU A 127 -17.77 19.18 20.76
N GLU A 128 -18.14 17.92 20.90
CA GLU A 128 -17.80 17.04 22.01
C GLU A 128 -16.95 15.89 21.48
N LEU A 129 -15.78 15.71 22.08
CA LEU A 129 -14.76 14.74 21.67
C LEU A 129 -14.61 13.70 22.77
N GLY A 130 -15.12 12.50 22.52
CA GLY A 130 -15.04 11.38 23.47
C GLY A 130 -13.72 10.64 23.33
N THR A 131 -13.08 10.39 24.46
CA THR A 131 -11.86 9.57 24.59
C THR A 131 -12.03 8.57 25.73
N SER A 132 -11.10 7.62 25.84
CA SER A 132 -11.05 6.70 26.98
C SER A 132 -10.81 7.38 28.33
N LYS A 133 -10.26 8.61 28.33
CA LYS A 133 -9.94 9.39 29.54
C LYS A 133 -11.02 10.41 29.92
N GLY A 134 -12.03 10.59 29.08
CA GLY A 134 -13.09 11.58 29.29
C GLY A 134 -13.49 12.30 28.02
N THR A 135 -14.28 13.37 28.18
CA THR A 135 -14.81 14.17 27.07
C THR A 135 -14.16 15.55 27.06
N HIS A 136 -13.69 15.98 25.89
CA HIS A 136 -13.29 17.37 25.65
C HIS A 136 -14.43 18.11 24.95
N THR A 137 -14.67 19.37 25.31
CA THR A 137 -15.70 20.21 24.69
C THR A 137 -15.03 21.39 24.00
N LEU A 138 -15.54 21.76 22.82
CA LEU A 138 -15.20 22.98 22.12
C LEU A 138 -16.48 23.73 21.79
N LEU A 139 -16.63 24.92 22.34
CA LEU A 139 -17.68 25.87 22.00
C LEU A 139 -17.13 26.79 20.92
N LEU A 140 -17.73 26.76 19.73
CA LEU A 140 -17.34 27.54 18.57
C LEU A 140 -18.24 28.76 18.44
N GLY A 141 -17.66 29.95 18.47
CA GLY A 141 -18.35 31.24 18.30
C GLY A 141 -18.30 31.74 16.85
N ASP A 142 -18.23 33.06 16.71
CA ASP A 142 -18.12 33.74 15.43
C ASP A 142 -16.73 33.61 14.79
N ARG A 143 -16.66 33.81 13.47
CA ARG A 143 -15.40 33.98 12.76
C ARG A 143 -14.77 35.32 13.14
N THR A 144 -13.44 35.36 13.13
CA THR A 144 -12.70 36.62 13.26
C THR A 144 -12.97 37.53 12.06
N PRO A 145 -12.80 38.87 12.18
CA PRO A 145 -13.07 39.81 11.10
C PRO A 145 -12.26 39.59 9.81
N ASP A 146 -11.13 38.88 9.89
CA ASP A 146 -10.29 38.51 8.75
C ASP A 146 -10.66 37.14 8.14
N ASP A 147 -11.70 36.48 8.66
CA ASP A 147 -12.23 35.17 8.28
C ASP A 147 -11.23 34.01 8.38
N ARG A 148 -10.09 34.18 9.07
CA ARG A 148 -9.05 33.14 9.19
C ARG A 148 -9.25 32.19 10.37
N SER A 149 -9.90 32.67 11.42
CA SER A 149 -9.99 31.98 12.70
C SER A 149 -11.40 31.99 13.25
N TYR A 150 -11.62 31.24 14.34
CA TYR A 150 -12.85 31.29 15.13
C TYR A 150 -12.54 31.66 16.58
N TYR A 151 -13.46 32.40 17.20
CA TYR A 151 -13.48 32.54 18.65
C TYR A 151 -14.00 31.25 19.30
N VAL A 152 -13.31 30.72 20.31
CA VAL A 152 -13.65 29.45 20.94
C VAL A 152 -13.50 29.46 22.46
N ARG A 153 -14.17 28.51 23.11
CA ARG A 153 -13.96 28.15 24.53
C ARG A 153 -13.90 26.64 24.68
N SER A 154 -12.94 26.14 25.47
CA SER A 154 -12.82 24.71 25.78
C SER A 154 -13.70 24.27 26.98
N SER A 155 -14.33 25.22 27.66
CA SER A 155 -15.31 24.98 28.72
C SER A 155 -16.25 26.17 28.86
N GLN A 156 -17.39 25.97 29.52
CA GLN A 156 -18.38 27.02 29.77
C GLN A 156 -17.88 28.18 30.63
N THR A 157 -16.82 27.95 31.42
CA THR A 157 -16.20 28.95 32.31
C THR A 157 -14.77 29.31 31.91
N GLY A 158 -14.29 28.81 30.76
CA GLY A 158 -12.92 29.00 30.29
C GLY A 158 -12.69 30.34 29.56
N PRO A 159 -11.43 30.65 29.20
CA PRO A 159 -11.07 31.84 28.45
C PRO A 159 -11.67 31.84 27.04
N VAL A 160 -11.77 33.04 26.43
CA VAL A 160 -12.01 33.20 24.99
C VAL A 160 -10.66 33.13 24.27
N LEU A 161 -10.55 32.17 23.36
CA LEU A 161 -9.36 31.93 22.54
C LEU A 161 -9.70 32.11 21.07
N GLU A 162 -8.68 32.31 20.27
CA GLU A 162 -8.74 32.24 18.82
C GLU A 162 -8.05 30.95 18.35
N VAL A 163 -8.64 30.23 17.40
CA VAL A 163 -8.05 29.02 16.78
C VAL A 163 -8.23 29.05 15.27
N ASP A 164 -7.34 28.36 14.54
CA ASP A 164 -7.44 28.25 13.09
C ASP A 164 -8.75 27.57 12.65
N SER A 165 -9.17 27.84 11.42
CA SER A 165 -10.43 27.36 10.86
C SER A 165 -10.35 26.02 10.11
N VAL A 166 -9.18 25.37 10.04
CA VAL A 166 -8.95 24.27 9.08
C VAL A 166 -9.89 23.08 9.34
N PHE A 167 -10.08 22.71 10.61
CA PHE A 167 -10.96 21.61 11.04
C PHE A 167 -12.44 21.81 10.65
N MET A 168 -12.86 23.05 10.43
CA MET A 168 -14.23 23.36 10.00
C MET A 168 -14.52 22.91 8.58
N THR A 169 -13.49 22.78 7.73
CA THR A 169 -13.65 22.29 6.34
C THR A 169 -14.34 20.92 6.28
N ILE A 170 -14.04 20.05 7.26
CA ILE A 170 -14.62 18.71 7.35
C ILE A 170 -15.96 18.76 8.08
N LEU A 171 -16.05 19.50 9.19
CA LEU A 171 -17.28 19.62 9.98
C LEU A 171 -18.42 20.35 9.25
N GLU A 172 -18.13 21.16 8.23
CA GLU A 172 -19.13 21.85 7.40
C GLU A 172 -19.63 20.98 6.24
N LYS A 173 -19.00 19.84 5.95
CA LYS A 173 -19.47 18.93 4.90
C LYS A 173 -20.87 18.40 5.22
N PRO A 174 -21.75 18.24 4.20
CA PRO A 174 -23.00 17.55 4.40
C PRO A 174 -22.73 16.08 4.76
N ILE A 175 -23.65 15.45 5.50
CA ILE A 175 -23.53 14.04 5.93
C ILE A 175 -23.20 13.11 4.76
N GLN A 176 -23.75 13.36 3.57
CA GLN A 176 -23.48 12.54 2.38
C GLN A 176 -22.01 12.56 1.93
N ASP A 177 -21.30 13.67 2.15
CA ASP A 177 -19.89 13.81 1.81
C ASP A 177 -18.96 13.31 2.91
N LEU A 178 -19.46 13.10 4.13
CA LEU A 178 -18.75 12.46 5.23
C LEU A 178 -18.80 10.93 5.17
N ARG A 179 -19.56 10.36 4.23
CA ARG A 179 -19.67 8.91 4.07
C ARG A 179 -18.47 8.32 3.37
N GLU A 180 -18.15 7.07 3.71
CA GLU A 180 -17.14 6.28 3.02
C GLU A 180 -17.58 5.95 1.60
N LYS A 181 -16.95 6.62 0.63
CA LYS A 181 -17.29 6.51 -0.81
C LYS A 181 -16.65 5.30 -1.47
N SER A 182 -15.58 4.74 -0.89
CA SER A 182 -15.02 3.48 -1.36
C SER A 182 -15.93 2.32 -0.97
N PRO A 183 -16.28 1.42 -1.91
CA PRO A 183 -16.96 0.18 -1.57
C PRO A 183 -16.13 -0.71 -0.65
N LEU A 184 -14.79 -0.66 -0.76
CA LEU A 184 -13.84 -1.44 0.04
C LEU A 184 -13.17 -0.57 1.11
N PRO A 185 -13.77 -0.40 2.31
CA PRO A 185 -13.23 0.38 3.43
C PRO A 185 -12.13 -0.38 4.21
N LEU A 186 -11.38 -1.22 3.52
CA LEU A 186 -10.22 -1.92 4.09
C LEU A 186 -8.96 -1.37 3.45
N GLU A 187 -7.84 -1.57 4.13
CA GLU A 187 -6.52 -1.33 3.57
C GLU A 187 -6.07 -2.61 2.84
N PRO A 188 -5.86 -2.60 1.51
CA PRO A 188 -5.54 -3.80 0.73
C PRO A 188 -4.39 -4.63 1.31
N SER A 189 -3.33 -3.97 1.80
CA SER A 189 -2.16 -4.64 2.39
C SER A 189 -2.47 -5.42 3.68
N THR A 190 -3.56 -5.08 4.37
CA THR A 190 -3.97 -5.74 5.62
C THR A 190 -4.90 -6.94 5.41
N VAL A 191 -5.36 -7.19 4.19
CA VAL A 191 -6.24 -8.32 3.87
C VAL A 191 -5.44 -9.62 3.96
N GLU A 192 -5.97 -10.60 4.69
CA GLU A 192 -5.37 -11.93 4.87
C GLU A 192 -6.14 -13.04 4.16
N ARG A 193 -7.42 -12.81 3.88
CA ARG A 193 -8.23 -13.77 3.14
C ARG A 193 -9.15 -13.03 2.19
N LEU A 194 -9.15 -13.48 0.95
CA LEU A 194 -9.97 -12.95 -0.12
C LEU A 194 -10.74 -14.09 -0.77
N VAL A 195 -12.05 -13.93 -0.89
CA VAL A 195 -12.91 -14.86 -1.60
C VAL A 195 -13.66 -14.12 -2.68
N ILE A 196 -13.47 -14.55 -3.92
CA ILE A 196 -14.11 -13.98 -5.11
C ILE A 196 -15.06 -15.04 -5.66
N GLN A 197 -16.35 -14.72 -5.69
CA GLN A 197 -17.38 -15.55 -6.32
C GLN A 197 -17.94 -14.80 -7.52
N PRO A 198 -17.48 -15.11 -8.74
CA PRO A 198 -18.06 -14.60 -9.98
C PRO A 198 -19.50 -15.10 -10.17
N GLU A 199 -20.28 -14.44 -11.02
CA GLU A 199 -21.62 -14.91 -11.44
C GLU A 199 -21.56 -16.29 -12.09
N GLN A 200 -20.56 -16.50 -12.95
CA GLN A 200 -20.32 -17.74 -13.68
C GLN A 200 -18.88 -18.18 -13.41
N GLY A 201 -18.71 -19.39 -12.89
CA GLY A 201 -17.39 -19.96 -12.57
C GLY A 201 -17.25 -20.38 -11.12
N PRO A 202 -16.12 -21.03 -10.78
CA PRO A 202 -15.84 -21.49 -9.44
C PRO A 202 -15.53 -20.34 -8.48
N GLU A 203 -15.71 -20.59 -7.18
CA GLU A 203 -15.20 -19.72 -6.11
C GLU A 203 -13.67 -19.71 -6.15
N ILE A 204 -13.09 -18.52 -6.10
CA ILE A 204 -11.65 -18.30 -5.99
C ILE A 204 -11.35 -17.93 -4.53
N VAL A 205 -10.50 -18.71 -3.87
CA VAL A 205 -10.13 -18.51 -2.46
C VAL A 205 -8.63 -18.26 -2.37
N LEU A 206 -8.26 -17.07 -1.92
CA LEU A 206 -6.89 -16.61 -1.73
C LEU A 206 -6.65 -16.38 -0.24
N VAL A 207 -5.57 -16.93 0.30
CA VAL A 207 -5.19 -16.82 1.71
C VAL A 207 -3.74 -16.41 1.83
N LYS A 208 -3.48 -15.37 2.59
CA LYS A 208 -2.14 -14.93 2.96
C LYS A 208 -1.54 -15.92 3.93
N GLU A 209 -0.36 -16.44 3.62
CA GLU A 209 0.34 -17.36 4.50
C GLU A 209 0.93 -16.57 5.68
N PRO A 210 0.83 -17.10 6.92
CA PRO A 210 1.45 -16.45 8.07
C PRO A 210 2.97 -16.43 7.85
N SER A 211 3.56 -15.23 7.83
CA SER A 211 5.00 -15.07 7.78
C SER A 211 5.60 -15.68 9.05
N LYS A 212 6.44 -16.71 8.89
CA LYS A 212 7.31 -17.14 10.00
C LYS A 212 8.35 -16.05 10.19
N GLU A 213 8.10 -15.12 11.10
CA GLU A 213 9.10 -14.17 11.58
C GLU A 213 10.36 -14.96 11.98
N THR A 214 11.37 -14.94 11.11
CA THR A 214 12.75 -15.14 11.51
C THR A 214 13.33 -13.74 11.52
N GLY A 215 13.55 -13.21 12.72
CA GLY A 215 13.84 -11.79 12.93
C GLY A 215 14.99 -11.26 12.06
N GLY A 216 14.76 -10.10 11.46
CA GLY A 216 15.79 -9.36 10.73
C GLY A 216 15.23 -8.63 9.52
N GLU A 217 15.01 -7.33 9.70
CA GLU A 217 14.97 -6.31 8.65
C GLU A 217 13.79 -6.40 7.66
N THR A 218 12.85 -5.47 7.86
CA THR A 218 11.92 -5.01 6.82
C THR A 218 12.71 -4.59 5.59
N SER A 219 12.68 -5.39 4.52
CA SER A 219 13.06 -4.90 3.20
C SER A 219 12.12 -3.75 2.82
N ALA A 220 12.65 -2.75 2.12
CA ALA A 220 11.90 -1.60 1.62
C ALA A 220 10.80 -1.96 0.61
N LEU A 221 10.63 -3.26 0.29
CA LEU A 221 9.58 -3.83 -0.55
C LEU A 221 8.54 -4.69 0.22
N GLY A 222 8.49 -4.59 1.55
CA GLY A 222 7.53 -5.33 2.36
C GLY A 222 8.04 -6.72 2.69
N THR A 223 7.59 -7.26 3.81
CA THR A 223 7.71 -8.68 4.15
C THR A 223 7.32 -9.55 2.96
N SER A 224 7.90 -10.74 2.81
CA SER A 224 7.52 -11.73 1.81
C SER A 224 6.06 -12.16 2.01
N GLU A 225 5.13 -11.34 1.52
CA GLU A 225 3.71 -11.60 1.55
C GLU A 225 3.42 -12.74 0.60
N ARG A 226 3.40 -13.97 1.13
CA ARG A 226 3.06 -15.16 0.35
C ARG A 226 1.55 -15.33 0.35
N TRP A 227 0.98 -15.42 -0.84
CA TRP A 227 -0.42 -15.74 -1.01
C TRP A 227 -0.54 -17.16 -1.56
N ARG A 228 -1.54 -17.90 -1.08
CA ARG A 228 -1.90 -19.21 -1.58
C ARG A 228 -3.31 -19.16 -2.15
N LEU A 229 -3.45 -19.67 -3.37
CA LEU A 229 -4.73 -19.98 -3.99
C LEU A 229 -5.16 -21.37 -3.48
N GLU A 230 -6.26 -21.44 -2.74
CA GLU A 230 -6.80 -22.68 -2.16
C GLU A 230 -7.92 -23.31 -2.99
N ALA A 231 -8.64 -22.50 -3.76
CA ALA A 231 -9.74 -22.96 -4.60
C ALA A 231 -9.83 -22.08 -5.86
N PRO A 232 -10.25 -22.65 -7.00
CA PRO A 232 -10.56 -24.07 -7.26
C PRO A 232 -9.33 -24.98 -7.34
N ILE A 233 -8.13 -24.41 -7.45
CA ILE A 233 -6.86 -25.13 -7.52
C ILE A 233 -5.99 -24.77 -6.32
N GLN A 234 -5.01 -25.62 -6.01
CA GLN A 234 -4.03 -25.38 -4.95
C GLN A 234 -2.72 -24.93 -5.59
N ALA A 235 -2.37 -23.65 -5.45
CA ALA A 235 -1.17 -23.06 -6.05
C ALA A 235 -0.65 -21.88 -5.21
N GLN A 236 0.63 -21.53 -5.38
CA GLN A 236 1.11 -20.22 -4.95
C GLN A 236 0.45 -19.14 -5.81
N ALA A 237 0.08 -18.02 -5.19
CA ALA A 237 -0.61 -16.92 -5.85
C ALA A 237 0.30 -15.69 -5.93
N ASP A 238 0.24 -14.98 -7.05
CA ASP A 238 1.03 -13.77 -7.26
C ASP A 238 0.51 -12.65 -6.33
N PRO A 239 1.30 -12.20 -5.33
CA PRO A 239 0.88 -11.17 -4.38
C PRO A 239 0.53 -9.84 -5.06
N ARG A 240 1.15 -9.53 -6.21
CA ARG A 240 0.89 -8.32 -6.98
C ARG A 240 -0.48 -8.39 -7.64
N LYS A 241 -0.86 -9.55 -8.20
CA LYS A 241 -2.19 -9.75 -8.80
C LYS A 241 -3.31 -9.64 -7.76
N VAL A 242 -3.12 -10.23 -6.59
CA VAL A 242 -4.06 -10.09 -5.47
C VAL A 242 -4.18 -8.62 -5.04
N SER A 243 -3.04 -7.93 -4.90
CA SER A 243 -3.01 -6.51 -4.52
C SER A 243 -3.65 -5.62 -5.57
N GLU A 244 -3.32 -5.78 -6.86
CA GLU A 244 -3.93 -5.06 -7.99
C GLU A 244 -5.46 -5.19 -7.97
N PHE A 245 -5.97 -6.41 -7.76
CA PHE A 245 -7.39 -6.66 -7.67
C PHE A 245 -8.04 -5.94 -6.47
N LEU A 246 -7.46 -6.02 -5.28
CA LEU A 246 -7.97 -5.30 -4.10
C LEU A 246 -7.91 -3.77 -4.29
N TRP A 247 -6.83 -3.25 -4.88
CA TRP A 247 -6.71 -1.83 -5.22
C TRP A 247 -7.73 -1.37 -6.24
N SER A 248 -8.09 -2.22 -7.21
CA SER A 248 -9.16 -1.91 -8.17
C SER A 248 -10.49 -1.64 -7.46
N TRP A 249 -10.82 -2.45 -6.45
CA TRP A 249 -12.00 -2.24 -5.60
C TRP A 249 -11.88 -1.03 -4.68
N LYS A 250 -10.72 -0.83 -4.04
CA LYS A 250 -10.45 0.30 -3.15
C LYS A 250 -10.58 1.64 -3.88
N SER A 251 -10.10 1.71 -5.12
CA SER A 251 -10.09 2.92 -5.95
C SER A 251 -11.44 3.30 -6.54
N LEU A 252 -12.45 2.44 -6.44
CA LEU A 252 -13.82 2.80 -6.80
C LEU A 252 -14.34 3.91 -5.90
N VAL A 253 -15.06 4.86 -6.49
CA VAL A 253 -15.69 5.96 -5.78
C VAL A 253 -17.18 5.96 -6.07
N ALA A 254 -17.98 5.91 -5.00
CA ALA A 254 -19.42 6.05 -5.11
C ALA A 254 -19.79 7.48 -5.51
N GLY A 255 -20.48 7.61 -6.65
CA GLY A 255 -21.07 8.88 -7.09
C GLY A 255 -22.32 9.24 -6.28
N ARG A 256 -23.04 8.24 -5.77
CA ARG A 256 -24.15 8.40 -4.82
C ARG A 256 -24.43 7.09 -4.08
N PHE A 257 -25.32 7.19 -3.09
CA PHE A 257 -25.91 6.05 -2.40
C PHE A 257 -27.40 5.95 -2.72
N LEU A 258 -27.96 4.75 -2.59
CA LEU A 258 -29.41 4.56 -2.72
C LEU A 258 -30.11 5.07 -1.46
N GLY A 259 -31.21 5.77 -1.66
CA GLY A 259 -32.09 6.18 -0.59
C GLY A 259 -32.92 5.01 -0.03
N PRO A 260 -33.52 5.18 1.17
CA PRO A 260 -34.37 4.18 1.83
C PRO A 260 -35.48 3.54 1.00
N SER A 261 -36.01 4.26 0.01
CA SER A 261 -37.12 3.82 -0.86
C SER A 261 -36.65 3.20 -2.17
N GLU A 262 -35.39 3.39 -2.56
CA GLU A 262 -34.82 2.82 -3.76
C GLU A 262 -34.48 1.34 -3.52
N LYS A 263 -34.80 0.49 -4.50
CA LYS A 263 -34.52 -0.94 -4.45
C LYS A 263 -33.81 -1.38 -5.72
N THR A 264 -32.94 -2.36 -5.57
CA THR A 264 -32.29 -3.06 -6.68
C THR A 264 -32.19 -4.54 -6.33
N ASP A 265 -32.16 -5.39 -7.34
CA ASP A 265 -32.13 -6.84 -7.15
C ASP A 265 -30.69 -7.34 -7.05
N PHE A 266 -30.37 -7.98 -5.93
CA PHE A 266 -29.10 -8.66 -5.67
C PHE A 266 -29.30 -10.17 -5.48
N SER A 267 -30.41 -10.74 -5.98
CA SER A 267 -30.67 -12.18 -5.95
C SER A 267 -29.63 -12.98 -6.75
N LYS A 268 -29.07 -12.36 -7.80
CA LYS A 268 -27.98 -12.88 -8.63
C LYS A 268 -26.93 -11.77 -8.83
N PRO A 269 -26.00 -11.58 -7.88
CA PRO A 269 -24.94 -10.61 -8.06
C PRO A 269 -23.99 -11.05 -9.18
N VAL A 270 -23.47 -10.08 -9.94
CA VAL A 270 -22.44 -10.26 -10.97
C VAL A 270 -21.14 -10.80 -10.34
N MET A 271 -20.86 -10.36 -9.11
CA MET A 271 -19.74 -10.86 -8.31
C MET A 271 -20.03 -10.64 -6.82
N THR A 272 -19.64 -11.60 -5.98
CA THR A 272 -19.54 -11.43 -4.54
C THR A 272 -18.09 -11.47 -4.11
N LEU A 273 -17.65 -10.43 -3.40
CA LEU A 273 -16.35 -10.35 -2.75
C LEU A 273 -16.52 -10.54 -1.25
N LYS A 274 -15.66 -11.33 -0.62
CA LYS A 274 -15.52 -11.36 0.84
C LYS A 274 -14.05 -11.18 1.20
N ALA A 275 -13.78 -10.22 2.07
CA ALA A 275 -12.43 -9.93 2.55
C ALA A 275 -12.38 -9.98 4.08
N TRP A 276 -11.31 -10.57 4.61
CA TRP A 276 -10.99 -10.58 6.04
C TRP A 276 -9.61 -9.98 6.25
N ASN A 277 -9.50 -9.19 7.30
CA ASN A 277 -8.22 -8.82 7.88
C ASN A 277 -7.94 -9.68 9.14
N PRO A 278 -6.73 -9.61 9.69
CA PRO A 278 -6.38 -10.39 10.87
C PRO A 278 -7.34 -10.15 12.05
N GLY A 279 -7.82 -11.24 12.63
CA GLY A 279 -8.72 -11.23 13.79
C GLY A 279 -10.21 -11.01 13.48
N ASP A 280 -10.59 -10.78 12.23
CA ASP A 280 -12.00 -10.59 11.85
C ASP A 280 -12.80 -11.90 12.03
N SER A 281 -13.89 -11.85 12.78
CA SER A 281 -14.80 -12.99 12.96
C SER A 281 -15.77 -13.20 11.78
N ALA A 282 -15.99 -12.17 10.97
CA ALA A 282 -16.84 -12.16 9.79
C ALA A 282 -16.21 -11.31 8.67
N PRO A 283 -16.46 -11.64 7.39
CA PRO A 283 -15.92 -10.85 6.29
C PRO A 283 -16.65 -9.53 6.13
N LEU A 284 -15.93 -8.53 5.61
CA LEU A 284 -16.57 -7.52 4.79
C LEU A 284 -17.06 -8.18 3.49
N LYS A 285 -18.38 -8.18 3.27
CA LYS A 285 -18.98 -8.70 2.03
C LYS A 285 -19.39 -7.54 1.12
N LEU A 286 -18.92 -7.58 -0.13
CA LEU A 286 -19.35 -6.70 -1.21
C LEU A 286 -20.06 -7.53 -2.29
N GLU A 287 -21.15 -7.02 -2.83
CA GLU A 287 -21.88 -7.63 -3.93
C GLU A 287 -21.99 -6.62 -5.06
N LEU A 288 -21.35 -6.92 -6.20
CA LEU A 288 -21.58 -6.18 -7.42
C LEU A 288 -22.89 -6.67 -8.04
N GLY A 289 -23.85 -5.76 -8.16
CA GLY A 289 -25.18 -6.01 -8.70
C GLY A 289 -25.29 -5.65 -10.19
N PRO A 290 -26.53 -5.54 -10.71
CA PRO A 290 -26.77 -5.21 -12.09
C PRO A 290 -26.31 -3.79 -12.46
N ARG A 291 -26.19 -3.54 -13.76
CA ARG A 291 -25.98 -2.19 -14.30
C ARG A 291 -27.22 -1.31 -14.07
N VAL A 292 -27.00 -0.01 -13.93
CA VAL A 292 -28.08 0.98 -13.86
C VAL A 292 -28.71 1.08 -15.24
N GLN A 293 -29.99 0.71 -15.38
CA GLN A 293 -30.66 0.59 -16.69
C GLN A 293 -30.56 1.86 -17.55
N VAL A 294 -30.69 3.03 -16.94
CA VAL A 294 -30.64 4.33 -17.64
C VAL A 294 -29.21 4.81 -17.96
N LYS A 295 -28.18 4.22 -17.33
CA LYS A 295 -26.77 4.56 -17.50
C LYS A 295 -25.92 3.29 -17.32
N PRO A 296 -25.75 2.45 -18.37
CA PRO A 296 -25.10 1.14 -18.25
C PRO A 296 -23.65 1.17 -17.75
N GLY A 297 -22.96 2.32 -17.89
CA GLY A 297 -21.63 2.54 -17.31
C GLY A 297 -21.62 2.54 -15.77
N LEU A 298 -22.77 2.74 -15.12
CA LEU A 298 -22.90 2.68 -13.67
C LEU A 298 -23.39 1.30 -13.21
N ALA A 299 -22.96 0.87 -12.03
CA ALA A 299 -23.43 -0.35 -11.38
C ALA A 299 -23.75 -0.12 -9.90
N TYR A 300 -24.55 -1.03 -9.34
CA TYR A 300 -24.83 -1.04 -7.90
C TYR A 300 -23.84 -1.93 -7.17
N VAL A 301 -23.31 -1.48 -6.03
CA VAL A 301 -22.52 -2.30 -5.11
C VAL A 301 -23.17 -2.30 -3.75
N ARG A 302 -23.47 -3.47 -3.18
CA ARG A 302 -23.97 -3.61 -1.81
C ARG A 302 -22.83 -4.01 -0.87
N ARG A 303 -22.62 -3.20 0.17
CA ARG A 303 -21.74 -3.50 1.31
C ARG A 303 -22.59 -4.06 2.46
N SER A 304 -22.07 -5.03 3.22
CA SER A 304 -22.82 -5.70 4.29
C SER A 304 -22.77 -5.02 5.67
N ASP A 305 -21.73 -4.24 5.97
CA ASP A 305 -21.51 -3.68 7.30
C ASP A 305 -20.96 -2.23 7.25
N PRO A 306 -21.79 -1.22 7.54
CA PRO A 306 -23.25 -1.27 7.59
C PRO A 306 -23.83 -1.57 6.20
N GLN A 307 -25.08 -2.04 6.16
CA GLN A 307 -25.72 -2.37 4.90
C GLN A 307 -26.04 -1.11 4.08
N GLU A 308 -25.22 -0.85 3.06
CA GLU A 308 -25.33 0.30 2.17
C GLU A 308 -25.28 -0.14 0.71
N VAL A 309 -26.01 0.56 -0.16
CA VAL A 309 -25.93 0.34 -1.60
C VAL A 309 -25.38 1.59 -2.28
N LEU A 310 -24.22 1.43 -2.89
CA LEU A 310 -23.46 2.45 -3.59
C LEU A 310 -23.74 2.36 -5.09
N VAL A 311 -23.70 3.51 -5.78
CA VAL A 311 -23.68 3.58 -7.25
C VAL A 311 -22.29 4.01 -7.69
N VAL A 312 -21.60 3.12 -8.39
CA VAL A 312 -20.21 3.31 -8.84
C VAL A 312 -20.14 3.38 -10.35
N ASP A 313 -19.15 4.11 -10.85
CA ASP A 313 -18.82 4.17 -12.27
C ASP A 313 -17.83 3.06 -12.63
N LEU A 314 -18.16 2.29 -13.67
CA LEU A 314 -17.39 1.15 -14.13
C LEU A 314 -16.92 1.26 -15.59
N VAL A 315 -17.16 2.39 -16.28
CA VAL A 315 -16.91 2.51 -17.74
C VAL A 315 -15.51 2.06 -18.14
N ASP A 316 -14.48 2.45 -17.38
CA ASP A 316 -13.07 2.11 -17.64
C ASP A 316 -12.47 1.17 -16.57
N ARG A 317 -13.32 0.49 -15.80
CA ARG A 317 -12.90 -0.35 -14.65
C ARG A 317 -13.34 -1.79 -14.76
N GLU A 318 -14.18 -2.12 -15.75
CA GLU A 318 -14.80 -3.43 -15.87
C GLU A 318 -13.77 -4.57 -15.99
N GLU A 319 -12.78 -4.42 -16.88
CA GLU A 319 -11.72 -5.41 -17.09
C GLU A 319 -10.83 -5.61 -15.85
N GLN A 320 -10.71 -4.59 -15.00
CA GLN A 320 -9.91 -4.66 -13.78
C GLN A 320 -10.65 -5.38 -12.64
N LEU A 321 -11.98 -5.43 -12.68
CA LEU A 321 -12.83 -6.00 -11.63
C LEU A 321 -13.42 -7.36 -12.01
N LEU A 322 -13.71 -7.58 -13.28
CA LEU A 322 -14.43 -8.74 -13.80
C LEU A 322 -13.55 -9.58 -14.72
N GLY A 323 -13.99 -10.81 -14.95
CA GLY A 323 -13.32 -11.73 -15.87
C GLY A 323 -12.12 -12.47 -15.27
N HIS A 324 -11.71 -12.13 -14.05
CA HIS A 324 -10.64 -12.84 -13.35
C HIS A 324 -11.01 -14.29 -13.08
N THR A 325 -10.11 -15.18 -13.45
CA THR A 325 -10.14 -16.61 -13.20
C THR A 325 -9.11 -16.97 -12.13
N ALA A 326 -9.20 -18.20 -11.62
CA ALA A 326 -8.22 -18.73 -10.68
C ALA A 326 -6.78 -18.67 -11.23
N GLU A 327 -6.64 -18.93 -12.53
CA GLU A 327 -5.36 -18.97 -13.25
C GLU A 327 -4.67 -17.61 -13.31
N ASP A 328 -5.43 -16.51 -13.30
CA ASP A 328 -4.88 -15.15 -13.34
C ASP A 328 -4.17 -14.76 -12.04
N PHE A 329 -4.49 -15.46 -10.94
CA PHE A 329 -3.85 -15.26 -9.65
C PHE A 329 -2.69 -16.21 -9.39
N VAL A 330 -2.45 -17.24 -10.23
CA VAL A 330 -1.35 -18.18 -10.02
C VAL A 330 -0.02 -17.47 -10.19
N ASP A 331 0.89 -17.65 -9.23
CA ASP A 331 2.26 -17.20 -9.39
C ASP A 331 2.97 -18.07 -10.44
N ARG A 332 3.26 -17.44 -11.58
CA ARG A 332 3.93 -18.08 -12.71
C ARG A 332 5.42 -17.78 -12.77
N HIS A 333 5.99 -17.06 -11.80
CA HIS A 333 7.42 -16.77 -11.80
C HIS A 333 8.22 -18.04 -11.50
N LEU A 334 9.35 -18.21 -12.17
CA LEU A 334 10.24 -19.35 -11.91
C LEU A 334 11.06 -19.17 -10.64
N LEU A 335 11.29 -17.92 -10.22
CA LEU A 335 12.17 -17.54 -9.12
C LEU A 335 11.39 -16.71 -8.08
N ASP A 336 11.56 -17.03 -6.79
CA ASP A 336 10.91 -16.37 -5.65
C ASP A 336 11.97 -15.86 -4.66
N PHE A 337 12.63 -14.74 -5.01
CA PHE A 337 13.54 -14.00 -4.13
C PHE A 337 13.60 -12.53 -4.53
N ALA A 338 13.96 -11.66 -3.59
CA ALA A 338 14.06 -10.23 -3.87
C ALA A 338 15.40 -9.87 -4.54
N GLU A 339 15.38 -8.89 -5.45
CA GLU A 339 16.57 -8.46 -6.21
C GLU A 339 17.72 -8.02 -5.29
N ASP A 340 17.37 -7.31 -4.21
CA ASP A 340 18.30 -6.77 -3.20
C ASP A 340 19.01 -7.86 -2.39
N GLN A 341 18.46 -9.07 -2.33
CA GLN A 341 19.07 -10.23 -1.68
C GLN A 341 20.23 -10.80 -2.49
N VAL A 342 20.27 -10.57 -3.81
CA VAL A 342 21.29 -11.15 -4.70
C VAL A 342 22.63 -10.43 -4.54
N ASP A 343 23.64 -11.10 -4.01
CA ASP A 343 25.03 -10.62 -3.92
C ASP A 343 25.90 -11.16 -5.06
N ARG A 344 25.60 -12.34 -5.61
CA ARG A 344 26.40 -12.97 -6.67
C ARG A 344 25.51 -13.63 -7.72
N ILE A 345 25.86 -13.46 -8.99
CA ILE A 345 25.24 -14.18 -10.11
C ILE A 345 26.32 -14.99 -10.81
N GLU A 346 26.08 -16.28 -10.95
CA GLU A 346 26.91 -17.21 -11.71
C GLU A 346 26.07 -17.74 -12.87
N ALA A 347 26.41 -17.36 -14.09
CA ALA A 347 25.68 -17.83 -15.27
C ALA A 347 26.60 -18.40 -16.35
N THR A 348 26.06 -19.37 -17.08
CA THR A 348 26.59 -19.88 -18.34
C THR A 348 25.46 -19.80 -19.35
N LEU A 349 25.60 -18.95 -20.37
CA LEU A 349 24.62 -18.71 -21.43
C LEU A 349 25.18 -19.21 -22.76
N GLY A 350 24.94 -20.49 -23.11
CA GLY A 350 25.63 -21.15 -24.22
C GLY A 350 27.12 -21.34 -23.94
N GLN A 351 27.98 -20.59 -24.65
CA GLN A 351 29.45 -20.62 -24.45
C GLN A 351 29.95 -19.47 -23.58
N GLU A 352 29.10 -18.49 -23.28
CA GLU A 352 29.49 -17.31 -22.52
C GLU A 352 29.30 -17.55 -21.02
N LYS A 353 30.26 -17.06 -20.23
CA LYS A 353 30.25 -17.15 -18.78
C LYS A 353 30.10 -15.77 -18.18
N LEU A 354 29.27 -15.67 -17.14
CA LEU A 354 29.08 -14.48 -16.33
C LEU A 354 29.38 -14.82 -14.88
N LEU A 355 30.25 -14.03 -14.26
CA LEU A 355 30.52 -14.07 -12.84
C LEU A 355 30.53 -12.64 -12.33
N VAL A 356 29.49 -12.26 -11.59
CA VAL A 356 29.33 -10.90 -11.07
C VAL A 356 29.05 -10.91 -9.57
N ARG A 357 29.54 -9.89 -8.88
CA ARG A 357 29.36 -9.67 -7.45
C ARG A 357 28.86 -8.25 -7.21
N ARG A 358 27.87 -8.09 -6.34
CA ARG A 358 27.35 -6.79 -5.92
C ARG A 358 28.42 -6.05 -5.10
N ILE A 359 28.62 -4.78 -5.40
CA ILE A 359 29.49 -3.84 -4.67
C ILE A 359 28.66 -2.62 -4.25
N ARG A 360 29.26 -1.70 -3.48
CA ARG A 360 28.54 -0.53 -2.94
C ARG A 360 27.77 0.24 -4.03
N ASP A 361 28.40 0.45 -5.17
CA ASP A 361 27.89 1.29 -6.27
C ASP A 361 27.74 0.47 -7.56
N GLY A 362 27.05 -0.68 -7.46
CA GLY A 362 26.66 -1.51 -8.61
C GLY A 362 27.27 -2.91 -8.61
N TRP A 363 27.81 -3.33 -9.75
CA TRP A 363 28.29 -4.70 -9.98
C TRP A 363 29.77 -4.74 -10.37
N GLU A 364 30.54 -5.57 -9.67
CA GLU A 364 31.87 -6.02 -10.08
C GLU A 364 31.73 -7.23 -11.01
N VAL A 365 32.23 -7.13 -12.23
CA VAL A 365 32.21 -8.20 -13.24
C VAL A 365 33.58 -8.86 -13.31
N ARG A 366 33.65 -10.17 -13.08
CA ARG A 366 34.87 -10.98 -13.21
C ARG A 366 34.95 -11.73 -14.53
N GLU A 367 33.79 -12.19 -15.01
CA GLU A 367 33.63 -12.79 -16.33
C GLU A 367 32.40 -12.14 -16.98
N PRO A 368 32.48 -11.74 -18.26
CA PRO A 368 33.64 -11.82 -19.13
C PRO A 368 34.76 -10.84 -18.74
N ALA A 369 36.03 -11.17 -19.06
CA ALA A 369 37.19 -10.33 -18.73
C ALA A 369 37.23 -9.00 -19.53
N ASP A 370 36.67 -8.99 -20.73
CA ASP A 370 36.57 -7.84 -21.63
C ASP A 370 35.29 -7.02 -21.37
N VAL A 371 35.15 -6.49 -20.14
CA VAL A 371 33.99 -5.69 -19.75
C VAL A 371 34.09 -4.22 -20.22
N VAL A 372 32.95 -3.64 -20.59
CA VAL A 372 32.79 -2.22 -20.93
C VAL A 372 33.23 -1.34 -19.75
N LYS A 373 33.97 -0.28 -20.07
CA LYS A 373 34.50 0.66 -19.05
C LYS A 373 33.43 1.57 -18.45
N ASP A 374 32.36 1.82 -19.20
CA ASP A 374 31.24 2.63 -18.74
C ASP A 374 30.46 1.90 -17.64
N GLU A 375 30.51 2.46 -16.42
CA GLU A 375 29.95 1.80 -15.23
C GLU A 375 28.43 1.74 -15.26
N ASN A 376 27.77 2.74 -15.84
CA ASN A 376 26.32 2.78 -15.97
C ASN A 376 25.82 1.68 -16.91
N THR A 377 26.47 1.52 -18.07
CA THR A 377 26.17 0.44 -19.02
C THR A 377 26.42 -0.93 -18.38
N ARG A 378 27.54 -1.10 -17.66
CA ARG A 378 27.85 -2.33 -16.94
C ARG A 378 26.78 -2.67 -15.90
N ASN A 379 26.44 -1.71 -15.04
CA ASN A 379 25.50 -1.89 -13.94
C ASN A 379 24.08 -2.16 -14.47
N SER A 380 23.63 -1.39 -15.46
CA SER A 380 22.32 -1.60 -16.10
C SER A 380 22.22 -2.97 -16.77
N ALA A 381 23.25 -3.41 -17.51
CA ALA A 381 23.21 -4.72 -18.17
C ALA A 381 23.10 -5.90 -17.19
N VAL A 382 23.79 -5.84 -16.03
CA VAL A 382 23.65 -6.89 -15.00
C VAL A 382 22.27 -6.83 -14.33
N SER A 383 21.79 -5.63 -14.00
CA SER A 383 20.46 -5.46 -13.39
C SER A 383 19.34 -5.86 -14.35
N ASP A 384 19.43 -5.54 -15.64
CA ASP A 384 18.47 -5.93 -16.67
C ASP A 384 18.45 -7.45 -16.83
N LEU A 385 19.62 -8.12 -16.84
CA LEU A 385 19.69 -9.58 -16.88
C LEU A 385 19.06 -10.24 -15.64
N LEU A 386 19.30 -9.68 -14.45
CA LEU A 386 18.70 -10.15 -13.21
C LEU A 386 17.18 -9.97 -13.22
N PHE A 387 16.71 -8.79 -13.62
CA PHE A 387 15.30 -8.49 -13.79
C PHE A 387 14.64 -9.45 -14.78
N ASP A 388 15.26 -9.67 -15.93
CA ASP A 388 14.77 -10.57 -16.97
C ASP A 388 14.66 -12.01 -16.50
N ALA A 389 15.57 -12.47 -15.65
CA ALA A 389 15.51 -13.79 -15.05
C ALA A 389 14.38 -13.89 -14.01
N LEU A 390 14.20 -12.85 -13.18
CA LEU A 390 13.15 -12.77 -12.17
C LEU A 390 11.74 -12.66 -12.79
N ASP A 391 11.62 -11.99 -13.93
CA ASP A 391 10.36 -11.75 -14.65
C ASP A 391 9.93 -12.95 -15.52
N LEU A 392 10.73 -14.03 -15.60
CA LEU A 392 10.38 -15.21 -16.38
C LEU A 392 9.14 -15.91 -15.83
N GLN A 393 8.11 -15.97 -16.66
CA GLN A 393 6.86 -16.66 -16.36
C GLN A 393 6.68 -17.92 -17.19
N TRP A 394 6.24 -19.00 -16.53
CA TRP A 394 5.87 -20.24 -17.20
C TRP A 394 4.42 -20.23 -17.69
N THR A 395 4.14 -20.96 -18.77
CA THR A 395 2.79 -21.12 -19.34
C THR A 395 2.15 -22.45 -19.00
N SER A 396 2.97 -23.49 -18.77
CA SER A 396 2.50 -24.78 -18.26
C SER A 396 3.59 -25.48 -17.45
N GLN A 397 3.18 -26.25 -16.45
CA GLN A 397 4.04 -27.15 -15.68
C GLN A 397 3.85 -28.60 -16.14
N VAL A 398 4.94 -29.34 -16.27
CA VAL A 398 4.96 -30.77 -16.59
C VAL A 398 5.50 -31.51 -15.37
N ALA A 399 4.69 -32.41 -14.79
CA ALA A 399 5.06 -33.17 -13.60
C ALA A 399 6.00 -34.34 -13.93
N ASP A 400 7.00 -34.54 -13.07
CA ASP A 400 7.93 -35.68 -12.94
C ASP A 400 8.12 -36.55 -14.18
N GLY A 401 8.92 -36.03 -15.09
CA GLY A 401 9.79 -36.83 -15.94
C GLY A 401 11.06 -36.02 -16.09
N THR A 402 12.22 -36.62 -15.85
CA THR A 402 13.50 -36.06 -16.31
C THR A 402 13.31 -35.70 -17.78
N SER A 403 13.09 -34.42 -18.07
CA SER A 403 13.02 -34.02 -19.47
C SER A 403 14.43 -34.22 -19.97
N ASP A 404 14.64 -35.16 -20.88
CA ASP A 404 15.91 -35.33 -21.58
C ASP A 404 16.44 -33.98 -22.12
N ALA A 405 15.52 -33.02 -22.33
CA ALA A 405 15.77 -31.63 -22.72
C ALA A 405 16.52 -30.74 -21.69
N LEU A 406 16.64 -31.15 -20.42
CA LEU A 406 17.39 -30.43 -19.37
C LEU A 406 18.67 -31.17 -18.93
N VAL A 407 18.98 -32.32 -19.53
CA VAL A 407 20.21 -33.09 -19.24
C VAL A 407 21.47 -32.32 -19.66
N ALA A 408 21.36 -31.47 -20.69
CA ALA A 408 22.38 -30.53 -21.10
C ALA A 408 21.75 -29.14 -21.30
N PRO A 409 21.58 -28.34 -20.22
CA PRO A 409 20.92 -27.06 -20.31
C PRO A 409 21.72 -26.11 -21.23
N ARG A 410 21.01 -25.38 -22.11
CA ARG A 410 21.57 -24.32 -22.96
C ARG A 410 21.98 -23.10 -22.15
N ALA A 411 21.35 -22.89 -20.99
CA ALA A 411 21.83 -21.96 -19.99
C ALA A 411 21.59 -22.42 -18.56
N THR A 412 22.47 -21.97 -17.68
CA THR A 412 22.35 -22.14 -16.23
C THR A 412 22.67 -20.82 -15.56
N MET A 413 21.83 -20.39 -14.64
CA MET A 413 22.05 -19.21 -13.80
C MET A 413 21.85 -19.59 -12.34
N ARG A 414 22.71 -19.13 -11.46
CA ARG A 414 22.60 -19.29 -10.00
C ARG A 414 22.70 -17.93 -9.36
N PHE A 415 21.75 -17.63 -8.49
CA PHE A 415 21.65 -16.39 -7.73
C PHE A 415 21.99 -16.71 -6.28
N LEU A 416 22.97 -16.02 -5.72
CA LEU A 416 23.45 -16.28 -4.36
C LEU A 416 23.41 -15.02 -3.51
N ASP A 417 23.16 -15.22 -2.22
CA ASP A 417 23.15 -14.15 -1.22
C ASP A 417 24.58 -13.79 -0.74
N LYS A 418 24.66 -12.86 0.21
CA LYS A 418 25.93 -12.42 0.83
C LYS A 418 26.67 -13.51 1.59
N THR A 419 25.98 -14.57 2.03
CA THR A 419 26.57 -15.71 2.74
C THR A 419 27.07 -16.81 1.79
N GLY A 420 26.66 -16.74 0.52
CA GLY A 420 26.93 -17.74 -0.50
C GLY A 420 25.86 -18.84 -0.58
N GLU A 421 24.73 -18.66 0.10
CA GLU A 421 23.53 -19.49 -0.04
C GLU A 421 22.90 -19.24 -1.41
N VAL A 422 22.39 -20.30 -2.05
CA VAL A 422 21.71 -20.19 -3.34
C VAL A 422 20.27 -19.78 -3.11
N LEU A 423 19.91 -18.57 -3.53
CA LEU A 423 18.54 -18.06 -3.49
C LEU A 423 17.66 -18.72 -4.56
N GLY A 424 18.24 -19.00 -5.74
CA GLY A 424 17.55 -19.67 -6.82
C GLY A 424 18.48 -20.11 -7.94
N THR A 425 18.01 -21.09 -8.73
CA THR A 425 18.69 -21.56 -9.94
C THR A 425 17.72 -21.44 -11.10
N LEU A 426 18.22 -21.09 -12.28
CA LEU A 426 17.46 -21.11 -13.52
C LEU A 426 18.18 -22.00 -14.52
N LEU A 427 17.47 -22.97 -15.08
CA LEU A 427 17.94 -23.86 -16.14
C LEU A 427 17.08 -23.63 -17.37
N ILE A 428 17.71 -23.36 -18.51
CA ILE A 428 17.02 -23.24 -19.80
C ILE A 428 17.46 -24.41 -20.69
N GLY A 429 16.49 -25.22 -21.12
CA GLY A 429 16.68 -26.41 -21.93
C GLY A 429 16.50 -26.17 -23.43
N SER A 430 16.31 -27.27 -24.14
CA SER A 430 16.07 -27.25 -25.60
C SER A 430 14.71 -26.63 -25.96
N PRO A 431 14.57 -26.00 -27.14
CA PRO A 431 13.27 -25.59 -27.66
C PRO A 431 12.35 -26.79 -27.89
N ARG A 432 11.04 -26.56 -27.77
CA ARG A 432 10.01 -27.57 -28.03
C ARG A 432 9.60 -27.54 -29.51
N ALA A 433 9.29 -28.71 -30.06
CA ALA A 433 8.76 -28.84 -31.42
C ALA A 433 7.41 -28.10 -31.61
N GLU A 434 6.62 -28.02 -30.53
CA GLU A 434 5.31 -27.36 -30.49
C GLU A 434 5.41 -25.85 -30.19
N GLY A 435 6.64 -25.30 -30.09
CA GLY A 435 6.88 -23.93 -29.66
C GLY A 435 7.15 -23.80 -28.16
N GLY A 436 7.87 -22.75 -27.78
CA GLY A 436 8.35 -22.52 -26.42
C GLY A 436 9.62 -23.29 -26.07
N VAL A 437 10.05 -23.16 -24.82
CA VAL A 437 11.32 -23.71 -24.32
C VAL A 437 11.12 -24.36 -22.95
N TRP A 438 11.83 -25.46 -22.71
CA TRP A 438 11.87 -26.09 -21.39
C TRP A 438 12.68 -25.26 -20.40
N ALA A 439 12.16 -25.10 -19.18
CA ALA A 439 12.86 -24.43 -18.09
C ALA A 439 12.69 -25.18 -16.76
N ALA A 440 13.62 -24.99 -15.84
CA ALA A 440 13.49 -25.48 -14.47
C ALA A 440 14.13 -24.50 -13.49
N ASN A 441 13.65 -24.48 -12.26
CA ASN A 441 14.17 -23.63 -11.18
C ASN A 441 15.11 -24.37 -10.21
N GLN A 442 15.40 -25.65 -10.48
CA GLN A 442 16.34 -26.48 -9.74
C GLN A 442 16.75 -27.69 -10.59
N SER A 443 17.89 -28.31 -10.26
CA SER A 443 18.44 -29.44 -11.02
C SER A 443 17.59 -30.71 -10.95
N SER A 444 16.73 -30.83 -9.94
CA SER A 444 15.80 -31.95 -9.75
C SER A 444 14.47 -31.40 -9.24
N GLY A 445 13.42 -31.46 -10.06
CA GLY A 445 12.14 -30.84 -9.73
C GLY A 445 11.18 -30.75 -10.91
N PRO A 446 10.08 -29.99 -10.74
CA PRO A 446 9.14 -29.77 -11.83
C PRO A 446 9.81 -29.05 -13.00
N VAL A 447 9.39 -29.43 -14.21
CA VAL A 447 9.83 -28.80 -15.45
C VAL A 447 8.71 -27.91 -15.95
N PHE A 448 9.08 -26.73 -16.42
CA PHE A 448 8.18 -25.70 -16.87
C PHE A 448 8.38 -25.41 -18.35
N VAL A 449 7.38 -24.77 -18.94
CA VAL A 449 7.40 -24.32 -20.33
C VAL A 449 7.36 -22.81 -20.35
N LEU A 450 8.32 -22.19 -21.00
CA LEU A 450 8.30 -20.77 -21.33
C LEU A 450 7.70 -20.58 -22.73
N GLU A 451 6.88 -19.54 -22.91
CA GLU A 451 6.28 -19.22 -24.21
C GLU A 451 7.33 -18.88 -25.26
N LYS A 452 8.36 -18.12 -24.84
CA LYS A 452 9.44 -17.62 -25.70
C LYS A 452 10.79 -18.08 -25.17
N ASP A 453 11.77 -18.18 -26.06
CA ASP A 453 13.15 -18.47 -25.68
C ASP A 453 13.80 -17.21 -25.06
N PRO A 454 14.11 -17.20 -23.74
CA PRO A 454 14.69 -16.02 -23.11
C PRO A 454 16.16 -15.81 -23.49
N LEU A 455 16.83 -16.80 -24.09
CA LEU A 455 18.28 -16.78 -24.29
C LEU A 455 18.75 -15.68 -25.23
N GLU A 456 17.97 -15.32 -26.25
CA GLU A 456 18.33 -14.24 -27.17
C GLU A 456 18.41 -12.89 -26.43
N LYS A 457 17.45 -12.61 -25.56
CA LYS A 457 17.43 -11.39 -24.76
C LYS A 457 18.55 -11.38 -23.72
N MET A 458 18.70 -12.47 -22.97
CA MET A 458 19.75 -12.62 -21.95
C MET A 458 21.16 -12.51 -22.55
N ARG A 459 21.39 -13.03 -23.76
CA ARG A 459 22.65 -12.86 -24.49
C ARG A 459 22.86 -11.43 -24.98
N ALA A 460 21.80 -10.73 -25.37
CA ALA A 460 21.90 -9.32 -25.74
C ALA A 460 22.35 -8.46 -24.54
N ASP A 461 21.85 -8.76 -23.33
CA ASP A 461 22.33 -8.09 -22.11
C ASP A 461 23.78 -8.44 -21.78
N LEU A 462 24.18 -9.70 -21.98
CA LEU A 462 25.59 -10.10 -21.83
C LEU A 462 26.50 -9.44 -22.88
N ALA A 463 26.02 -9.25 -24.12
CA ALA A 463 26.77 -8.56 -25.18
C ALA A 463 26.98 -7.07 -24.87
N ARG A 464 26.03 -6.41 -24.17
CA ARG A 464 26.20 -5.04 -23.66
C ARG A 464 27.35 -4.94 -22.68
N LEU A 465 27.62 -5.98 -21.88
CA LEU A 465 28.79 -6.02 -21.01
C LEU A 465 30.11 -6.01 -21.79
N LYS A 466 30.14 -6.46 -23.04
CA LYS A 466 31.34 -6.43 -23.90
C LYS A 466 31.41 -5.20 -24.81
N GLY A 467 30.44 -4.27 -24.69
CA GLY A 467 30.32 -3.12 -25.58
C GLY A 467 29.88 -3.46 -27.02
N SER A 468 29.37 -4.67 -27.25
CA SER A 468 28.85 -5.10 -28.56
C SER A 468 27.35 -4.81 -28.65
N SER A 469 26.95 -4.03 -29.66
CA SER A 469 25.53 -3.83 -29.98
C SER A 469 24.96 -5.10 -30.63
N PRO A 470 23.72 -5.54 -30.32
CA PRO A 470 23.15 -6.75 -30.93
C PRO A 470 23.12 -6.57 -32.46
N ALA A 471 23.78 -7.48 -33.18
CA ALA A 471 23.88 -7.42 -34.63
C ALA A 471 22.48 -7.48 -35.24
N ALA A 472 22.11 -6.43 -35.99
CA ALA A 472 20.92 -6.44 -36.83
C ALA A 472 20.99 -7.67 -37.76
N SER A 473 19.98 -8.50 -37.69
CA SER A 473 19.74 -9.68 -38.54
C SER A 473 20.14 -9.41 -40.00
N ALA A 474 21.16 -10.13 -40.47
CA ALA A 474 21.60 -10.07 -41.85
C ALA A 474 20.46 -10.52 -42.79
N SER A 475 19.99 -9.59 -43.63
CA SER A 475 19.08 -9.92 -44.74
C SER A 475 19.79 -10.82 -45.75
N PRO A 476 19.08 -11.74 -46.43
CA PRO A 476 19.71 -12.68 -47.35
C PRO A 476 20.23 -11.93 -48.58
N VAL A 477 21.49 -12.18 -48.91
CA VAL A 477 22.17 -11.72 -50.13
C VAL A 477 21.43 -12.30 -51.35
N GLY A 478 20.88 -11.42 -52.18
CA GLY A 478 20.29 -11.80 -53.47
C GLY A 478 21.34 -12.34 -54.44
N PRO A 479 20.95 -13.21 -55.40
CA PRO A 479 21.90 -13.93 -56.24
C PRO A 479 22.58 -13.00 -57.25
N PRO A 480 23.78 -13.36 -57.74
CA PRO A 480 24.55 -12.53 -58.67
C PRO A 480 23.90 -12.51 -60.05
N LEU A 481 23.89 -11.32 -60.67
CA LEU A 481 23.58 -11.16 -62.08
C LEU A 481 24.89 -11.23 -62.88
N GLU A 482 25.02 -12.30 -63.66
CA GLU A 482 25.92 -12.41 -64.82
C GLU A 482 25.09 -12.17 -66.11
N PRO A 483 25.69 -11.88 -67.28
CA PRO A 483 27.06 -12.22 -67.69
C PRO A 483 28.02 -11.05 -67.96
#